data_AF-A0A5N5QT94-F1
#
_entry.id   AF-A0A5N5QT94-F1
#
_cell.length_a   1.000
_cell.length_b   1.000
_cell.length_c   1.000
_cell.angle_alpha   90.00
_cell.angle_beta   90.00
_cell.angle_gamma   90.00
#
_symmetry.space_group_name_H-M   'P 1'
#
loop_
_entity.id
_entity.type
_entity.pdbx_description
1 polymer ?
#
loop_
_entity_poly.entity_id
_entity_poly.type
_entity_poly.pdbx_seq_one_letter_code
_entity_poly.pdbx_strand_id
1 'polypeptide(L)'
;MISQHTPLTMHPSVLPLELSCRLFHTMLKASEDWSRNKWWLADRVVESPHTTSFYARRGNETDYDWNEAAQYWYAGRPTAPPLPFLPEMEEACEYIEKVVNEALRQRPRYPLEWAGLEGKNSHKVSQWRPNVAAANCYRGAKEAVGYHSDQMTYLGPYPTIASLSLGTTREFRLREVIPKDNSPQREARTYVVPLPHNSVGAPILLCHAVCLPRP
;
A
#
# COMPACT_ATOMS: atom_id res chain seq x y z
N MET A 1 -13.75 8.92 15.03
CA MET A 1 -13.42 8.15 13.80
C MET A 1 -11.90 8.04 13.67
N ILE A 2 -11.36 6.94 13.13
CA ILE A 2 -9.90 6.72 12.99
C ILE A 2 -9.18 7.87 12.25
N SER A 3 -9.86 8.47 11.27
CA SER A 3 -9.39 9.64 10.51
C SER A 3 -9.20 10.92 11.33
N GLN A 4 -9.78 11.02 12.54
CA GLN A 4 -9.58 12.16 13.44
C GLN A 4 -8.26 12.07 14.22
N HIS A 5 -7.66 10.87 14.28
CA HIS A 5 -6.50 10.58 15.11
C HIS A 5 -5.31 10.02 14.32
N THR A 6 -5.54 9.68 13.05
CA THR A 6 -4.53 9.09 12.15
C THR A 6 -4.75 9.64 10.73
N PRO A 7 -3.72 9.65 9.88
CA PRO A 7 -3.87 9.98 8.46
C PRO A 7 -4.56 8.88 7.62
N LEU A 8 -5.13 7.86 8.26
CA LEU A 8 -5.82 6.74 7.61
C LEU A 8 -7.30 7.07 7.39
N THR A 9 -7.78 6.82 6.17
CA THR A 9 -9.20 6.75 5.86
C THR A 9 -9.57 5.31 5.52
N MET A 10 -10.61 4.81 6.17
CA MET A 10 -11.07 3.43 6.02
C MET A 10 -12.45 3.40 5.39
N HIS A 11 -12.60 2.58 4.34
CA HIS A 11 -13.87 2.27 3.72
C HIS A 11 -14.18 0.79 3.96
N PRO A 12 -15.29 0.45 4.64
CA PRO A 12 -15.54 -0.93 5.08
C PRO A 12 -15.96 -1.87 3.94
N SER A 13 -16.45 -1.36 2.82
CA SER A 13 -16.86 -2.12 1.64
C SER A 13 -16.66 -1.26 0.39
N VAL A 14 -15.71 -1.60 -0.47
CA VAL A 14 -15.39 -0.79 -1.66
C VAL A 14 -15.83 -1.43 -2.97
N LEU A 15 -15.66 -2.74 -3.11
CA LEU A 15 -16.00 -3.44 -4.34
C LEU A 15 -17.42 -3.98 -4.29
N PRO A 16 -18.11 -4.12 -5.44
CA PRO A 16 -19.31 -4.95 -5.53
C PRO A 16 -19.03 -6.37 -5.02
N LEU A 17 -20.02 -7.00 -4.39
CA LEU A 17 -19.85 -8.32 -3.77
C LEU A 17 -19.31 -9.36 -4.76
N GLU A 18 -19.88 -9.41 -5.96
CA GLU A 18 -19.43 -10.33 -7.02
C GLU A 18 -17.95 -10.13 -7.38
N LEU A 19 -17.52 -8.89 -7.57
CA LEU A 19 -16.12 -8.56 -7.87
C LEU A 19 -15.20 -8.92 -6.69
N SER A 20 -15.61 -8.63 -5.45
CA SER A 20 -14.81 -8.97 -4.26
C SER A 20 -14.58 -10.47 -4.12
N CYS A 21 -15.58 -11.29 -4.44
CA CYS A 21 -15.49 -12.75 -4.45
C CYS A 21 -14.59 -13.25 -5.57
N ARG A 22 -14.80 -12.79 -6.82
CA ARG A 22 -13.96 -13.17 -7.96
C ARG A 22 -12.50 -12.82 -7.72
N LEU A 23 -12.22 -11.57 -7.33
CA LEU A 23 -10.87 -11.12 -7.03
C LEU A 23 -10.23 -11.94 -5.90
N PHE A 24 -10.98 -12.23 -4.82
CA PHE A 24 -10.48 -13.08 -3.74
C PHE A 24 -10.06 -14.47 -4.23
N HIS A 25 -10.91 -15.16 -4.99
CA HIS A 25 -10.60 -16.49 -5.49
C HIS A 25 -9.45 -16.49 -6.52
N THR A 26 -9.42 -15.48 -7.41
CA THR A 26 -8.34 -15.31 -8.37
C THR A 26 -7.00 -15.06 -7.67
N MET A 27 -6.96 -14.19 -6.66
CA MET A 27 -5.74 -13.92 -5.88
C MET A 27 -5.34 -15.11 -5.00
N LEU A 28 -6.30 -15.86 -4.44
CA LEU A 28 -6.03 -17.06 -3.67
C LEU A 28 -5.34 -18.12 -4.54
N LYS A 29 -5.86 -18.35 -5.75
CA LYS A 29 -5.24 -19.25 -6.73
C LYS A 29 -3.86 -18.76 -7.16
N ALA A 30 -3.72 -17.47 -7.48
CA ALA A 30 -2.42 -16.91 -7.81
C ALA A 30 -1.38 -17.05 -6.68
N SER A 31 -1.84 -17.03 -5.41
CA SER A 31 -0.98 -17.15 -4.24
C SER A 31 -0.37 -18.53 -4.01
N GLU A 32 -0.79 -19.54 -4.77
CA GLU A 32 -0.18 -20.88 -4.77
C GLU A 32 1.25 -20.84 -5.31
N ASP A 33 1.53 -19.94 -6.27
CA ASP A 33 2.85 -19.77 -6.89
C ASP A 33 3.71 -18.69 -6.22
N TRP A 34 3.22 -18.05 -5.15
CA TRP A 34 3.95 -16.96 -4.48
C TRP A 34 5.07 -17.50 -3.60
N SER A 35 6.13 -16.70 -3.47
CA SER A 35 7.30 -17.07 -2.67
C SER A 35 7.36 -16.28 -1.36
N ARG A 36 8.15 -16.79 -0.41
CA ARG A 36 8.48 -16.05 0.82
C ARG A 36 9.75 -15.24 0.58
N ASN A 37 9.68 -13.94 0.84
CA ASN A 37 10.85 -13.07 0.73
C ASN A 37 11.86 -13.39 1.84
N LYS A 38 13.15 -13.32 1.51
CA LYS A 38 14.25 -13.46 2.46
C LYS A 38 15.06 -12.17 2.51
N TRP A 39 15.43 -11.71 3.70
CA TRP A 39 16.28 -10.54 3.88
C TRP A 39 17.28 -10.76 5.03
N TRP A 40 18.28 -9.89 5.11
CA TRP A 40 19.24 -9.90 6.20
C TRP A 40 18.74 -9.00 7.33
N LEU A 41 18.69 -9.55 8.55
CA LEU A 41 18.37 -8.83 9.78
C LEU A 41 19.36 -9.24 10.86
N ALA A 42 20.12 -8.27 11.39
CA ALA A 42 21.15 -8.50 12.42
C ALA A 42 22.10 -9.67 12.07
N ASP A 43 22.71 -9.59 10.88
CA ASP A 43 23.65 -10.59 10.33
C ASP A 43 23.08 -12.02 10.21
N ARG A 44 21.75 -12.15 10.15
CA ARG A 44 21.06 -13.41 9.89
C ARG A 44 20.12 -13.28 8.71
N VAL A 45 20.07 -14.29 7.86
CA VAL A 45 19.02 -14.40 6.85
C VAL A 45 17.74 -14.81 7.56
N VAL A 46 16.73 -13.97 7.47
CA VAL A 46 15.38 -14.23 7.95
C VAL A 46 14.42 -14.35 6.76
N GLU A 47 13.37 -15.14 6.94
CA GLU A 47 12.34 -15.37 5.94
C GLU A 47 11.02 -14.74 6.40
N SER A 48 10.29 -14.16 5.45
CA SER A 48 8.94 -13.64 5.68
C SER A 48 8.01 -14.78 6.09
N PRO A 49 7.20 -14.62 7.15
CA PRO A 49 6.22 -15.62 7.50
C PRO A 49 5.07 -15.70 6.49
N HIS A 50 4.88 -14.69 5.63
CA HIS A 50 3.84 -14.63 4.60
C HIS A 50 4.43 -14.77 3.19
N THR A 51 3.60 -15.19 2.22
CA THR A 51 4.00 -15.20 0.80
C THR A 51 3.62 -13.90 0.12
N THR A 52 4.41 -13.47 -0.85
CA THR A 52 4.20 -12.20 -1.55
C THR A 52 4.47 -12.31 -3.03
N SER A 53 3.83 -11.44 -3.80
CA SER A 53 4.11 -11.23 -5.22
C SER A 53 3.87 -9.78 -5.60
N PHE A 54 4.60 -9.32 -6.61
CA PHE A 54 4.49 -7.97 -7.15
C PHE A 54 3.80 -7.99 -8.50
N TYR A 55 2.91 -7.03 -8.66
CA TYR A 55 2.17 -6.79 -9.88
C TYR A 55 2.46 -5.38 -10.38
N ALA A 56 2.59 -5.23 -11.69
CA ALA A 56 2.72 -3.95 -12.37
C ALA A 56 1.56 -3.77 -13.34
N ARG A 57 0.98 -2.58 -13.33
CA ARG A 57 -0.09 -2.19 -14.23
C ARG A 57 0.52 -1.77 -15.55
N ARG A 58 0.05 -2.31 -16.68
CA ARG A 58 0.53 -1.89 -18.00
C ARG A 58 0.07 -0.46 -18.28
N GLY A 59 1.02 0.47 -18.40
CA GLY A 59 0.77 1.83 -18.88
C GLY A 59 0.70 1.92 -20.41
N ASN A 60 0.28 3.07 -20.94
CA ASN A 60 0.35 3.37 -22.37
C ASN A 60 1.82 3.63 -22.78
N GLU A 61 2.47 2.60 -23.30
CA GLU A 61 3.61 2.58 -24.24
C GLU A 61 4.94 3.34 -23.95
N THR A 62 5.13 4.04 -22.83
CA THR A 62 6.47 4.63 -22.51
C THR A 62 7.00 4.33 -21.10
N ASP A 63 6.44 3.36 -20.40
CA ASP A 63 6.77 3.02 -18.99
C ASP A 63 7.89 1.96 -18.86
N TYR A 64 8.99 2.12 -19.61
CA TYR A 64 10.17 1.23 -19.48
C TYR A 64 10.83 1.30 -18.08
N ASP A 65 10.56 2.36 -17.30
CA ASP A 65 11.20 2.66 -16.02
C ASP A 65 10.55 1.92 -14.81
N TRP A 66 9.25 1.62 -14.84
CA TRP A 66 8.57 0.98 -13.70
C TRP A 66 8.83 -0.53 -13.60
N ASN A 67 9.07 -1.20 -14.73
CA ASN A 67 9.50 -2.60 -14.73
C ASN A 67 10.86 -2.77 -14.05
N GLU A 68 11.75 -1.79 -14.23
CA GLU A 68 13.06 -1.76 -13.59
C GLU A 68 12.93 -1.36 -12.10
N ALA A 69 12.15 -0.31 -11.77
CA ALA A 69 11.92 0.09 -10.38
C ALA A 69 11.24 -1.00 -9.53
N ALA A 70 10.30 -1.77 -10.10
CA ALA A 70 9.65 -2.90 -9.42
C ALA A 70 10.62 -4.05 -9.12
N GLN A 71 11.67 -4.24 -9.94
CA GLN A 71 12.69 -5.27 -9.71
C GLN A 71 13.58 -5.00 -8.49
N TYR A 72 13.64 -3.76 -8.00
CA TYR A 72 14.49 -3.36 -6.87
C TYR A 72 13.72 -3.13 -5.55
N TRP A 73 12.41 -3.40 -5.54
CA TRP A 73 11.51 -2.89 -4.50
C TRP A 73 11.68 -3.56 -3.12
N TYR A 74 12.36 -4.72 -3.03
CA TYR A 74 12.56 -5.43 -1.77
C TYR A 74 14.04 -5.74 -1.47
N ALA A 75 14.57 -5.08 -0.43
CA ALA A 75 15.88 -5.35 0.17
C ALA A 75 17.10 -5.34 -0.79
N GLY A 76 17.01 -4.62 -1.92
CA GLY A 76 18.12 -4.39 -2.84
C GLY A 76 18.57 -5.61 -3.65
N ARG A 77 17.76 -6.66 -3.76
CA ARG A 77 18.04 -7.81 -4.64
C ARG A 77 17.21 -7.73 -5.92
N PRO A 78 17.79 -7.99 -7.10
CA PRO A 78 17.03 -8.06 -8.34
C PRO A 78 16.04 -9.23 -8.26
N THR A 79 14.75 -8.92 -8.25
CA THR A 79 13.68 -9.92 -8.36
C THR A 79 13.30 -10.16 -9.82
N ALA A 80 12.59 -11.25 -10.09
CA ALA A 80 11.94 -11.45 -11.39
C ALA A 80 11.04 -10.25 -11.75
N PRO A 81 10.84 -9.96 -13.05
CA PRO A 81 9.95 -8.87 -13.47
C PRO A 81 8.56 -9.03 -12.84
N PRO A 82 7.90 -7.91 -12.47
CA PRO A 82 6.58 -7.98 -11.85
C PRO A 82 5.57 -8.60 -12.81
N LEU A 83 4.59 -9.33 -12.26
CA LEU A 83 3.50 -9.89 -13.04
C LEU A 83 2.57 -8.76 -13.53
N PRO A 84 1.94 -8.90 -14.71
CA PRO A 84 0.91 -7.94 -15.11
C PRO A 84 -0.30 -8.03 -14.17
N PHE A 85 -0.99 -6.91 -13.98
CA PHE A 85 -2.28 -6.90 -13.26
C PHE A 85 -3.25 -7.92 -13.87
N LEU A 86 -3.92 -8.66 -13.00
CA LEU A 86 -4.98 -9.58 -13.40
C LEU A 86 -6.25 -8.80 -13.79
N PRO A 87 -7.14 -9.35 -14.65
CA PRO A 87 -8.36 -8.66 -15.06
C PRO A 87 -9.21 -8.15 -13.89
N GLU A 88 -9.33 -8.94 -12.82
CA GLU A 88 -10.07 -8.58 -11.62
C GLU A 88 -9.38 -7.48 -10.80
N MET A 89 -8.04 -7.40 -10.87
CA MET A 89 -7.29 -6.30 -10.25
C MET A 89 -7.52 -4.99 -11.00
N GLU A 90 -7.54 -5.03 -12.33
CA GLU A 90 -7.88 -3.87 -13.17
C GLU A 90 -9.28 -3.36 -12.87
N GLU A 91 -10.27 -4.26 -12.85
CA GLU A 91 -11.65 -3.93 -12.53
C GLU A 91 -11.78 -3.33 -11.12
N ALA A 92 -11.08 -3.91 -10.13
CA ALA A 92 -11.06 -3.37 -8.77
C ALA A 92 -10.41 -1.97 -8.69
N CYS A 93 -9.38 -1.70 -9.50
CA CYS A 93 -8.75 -0.38 -9.55
C CYS A 93 -9.74 0.72 -9.93
N GLU A 94 -10.73 0.45 -10.79
CA GLU A 94 -11.74 1.46 -11.15
C GLU A 94 -12.55 1.96 -9.95
N TYR A 95 -12.82 1.09 -8.97
CA TYR A 95 -13.53 1.43 -7.74
C TYR A 95 -12.58 2.09 -6.74
N ILE A 96 -11.39 1.52 -6.55
CA ILE A 96 -10.39 2.02 -5.61
C ILE A 96 -9.94 3.44 -6.02
N GLU A 97 -9.70 3.69 -7.30
CA GLU A 97 -9.35 5.01 -7.82
C GLU A 97 -10.42 6.05 -7.47
N LYS A 98 -11.71 5.74 -7.65
CA LYS A 98 -12.80 6.66 -7.32
C LYS A 98 -12.79 7.01 -5.83
N VAL A 99 -12.71 6.00 -4.97
CA VAL A 99 -12.71 6.16 -3.51
C VAL A 99 -11.50 6.96 -3.04
N VAL A 100 -10.31 6.60 -3.50
CA VAL A 100 -9.06 7.29 -3.12
C VAL A 100 -9.09 8.74 -3.60
N ASN A 101 -9.44 9.00 -4.86
CA ASN A 101 -9.51 10.36 -5.40
C ASN A 101 -10.61 11.21 -4.74
N GLU A 102 -11.73 10.62 -4.33
CA GLU A 102 -12.73 11.32 -3.52
C GLU A 102 -12.18 11.70 -2.16
N ALA A 103 -11.55 10.76 -1.46
CA ALA A 103 -11.04 11.00 -0.13
C ALA A 103 -9.86 12.00 -0.13
N LEU A 104 -9.04 11.99 -1.18
CA LEU A 104 -8.00 13.00 -1.41
C LEU A 104 -8.56 14.41 -1.65
N ARG A 105 -9.74 14.55 -2.25
CA ARG A 105 -10.41 15.85 -2.47
C ARG A 105 -11.01 16.44 -1.21
N GLN A 106 -11.34 15.61 -0.21
CA GLN A 106 -12.02 16.04 1.02
C GLN A 106 -11.07 16.65 2.06
N ARG A 107 -9.76 16.72 1.79
CA ARG A 107 -8.77 17.21 2.76
C ARG A 107 -7.70 18.09 2.12
N PRO A 108 -7.01 18.93 2.93
CA PRO A 108 -5.84 19.64 2.45
C PRO A 108 -4.73 18.65 2.06
N ARG A 109 -4.10 18.93 0.91
CA ARG A 109 -2.96 18.20 0.37
C ARG A 109 -1.67 18.68 1.02
N TYR A 110 -0.70 17.79 1.23
CA TYR A 110 0.63 18.23 1.67
C TYR A 110 1.41 18.83 0.49
N PRO A 111 2.31 19.81 0.73
CA PRO A 111 3.01 20.54 -0.35
C PRO A 111 3.78 19.69 -1.36
N LEU A 112 4.15 18.45 -1.03
CA LEU A 112 4.91 17.53 -1.88
C LEU A 112 4.18 16.21 -2.13
N GLU A 113 2.87 16.18 -1.87
CA GLU A 113 2.09 14.97 -2.01
C GLU A 113 1.75 14.69 -3.46
N TRP A 114 2.18 13.53 -3.97
CA TRP A 114 1.94 13.12 -5.35
C TRP A 114 0.45 13.20 -5.73
N ALA A 115 0.10 14.15 -6.60
CA ALA A 115 -1.28 14.42 -7.00
C ALA A 115 -1.75 13.59 -8.21
N GLY A 116 -0.86 12.77 -8.79
CA GLY A 116 -1.10 12.11 -10.07
C GLY A 116 -0.47 12.87 -11.23
N LEU A 117 -0.60 12.31 -12.44
CA LEU A 117 -0.07 12.93 -13.66
C LEU A 117 -0.85 14.21 -13.97
N GLU A 118 -0.14 15.33 -14.08
CA GLU A 118 -0.69 16.55 -14.66
C GLU A 118 -1.05 16.25 -16.12
N GLY A 119 -2.32 16.44 -16.49
CA GLY A 119 -2.69 16.34 -17.89
C GLY A 119 -1.91 17.37 -18.71
N LYS A 120 -1.54 17.04 -19.95
CA LYS A 120 -0.90 17.97 -20.91
C LYS A 120 -1.67 19.30 -21.13
N ASN A 121 -2.90 19.39 -20.63
CA ASN A 121 -3.68 20.61 -20.54
C ASN A 121 -3.75 21.03 -19.06
N SER A 122 -3.26 22.23 -18.77
CA SER A 122 -3.16 22.90 -17.45
C SER A 122 -4.47 23.04 -16.64
N HIS A 123 -5.55 22.39 -17.07
CA HIS A 123 -6.89 22.43 -16.48
C HIS A 123 -7.42 21.05 -16.05
N LYS A 124 -6.64 19.97 -16.23
CA LYS A 124 -7.06 18.63 -15.81
C LYS A 124 -6.54 18.34 -14.40
N VAL A 125 -7.46 18.18 -13.45
CA VAL A 125 -7.16 17.76 -12.07
C VAL A 125 -6.35 16.47 -12.11
N SER A 126 -5.16 16.49 -11.52
CA SER A 126 -4.31 15.30 -11.38
C SER A 126 -5.08 14.23 -10.58
N GLN A 127 -5.12 13.01 -11.13
CA GLN A 127 -5.83 11.89 -10.52
C GLN A 127 -4.81 10.84 -10.06
N TRP A 128 -4.97 10.38 -8.82
CA TRP A 128 -4.25 9.23 -8.32
C TRP A 128 -4.65 7.98 -9.11
N ARG A 129 -3.65 7.25 -9.57
CA ARG A 129 -3.78 5.96 -10.25
C ARG A 129 -2.72 5.00 -9.71
N PRO A 130 -3.09 3.76 -9.35
CA PRO A 130 -2.12 2.76 -8.97
C PRO A 130 -1.38 2.27 -10.22
N ASN A 131 -0.05 2.19 -10.13
CA ASN A 131 0.85 1.67 -11.14
C ASN A 131 1.45 0.32 -10.74
N VAL A 132 1.58 0.06 -9.44
CA VAL A 132 2.14 -1.16 -8.90
C VAL A 132 1.34 -1.64 -7.69
N ALA A 133 1.34 -2.95 -7.44
CA ALA A 133 0.69 -3.57 -6.30
C ALA A 133 1.59 -4.65 -5.70
N ALA A 134 1.84 -4.55 -4.39
CA ALA A 134 2.41 -5.63 -3.61
C ALA A 134 1.26 -6.45 -2.99
N ALA A 135 1.15 -7.72 -3.35
CA ALA A 135 0.13 -8.62 -2.84
C ALA A 135 0.71 -9.54 -1.77
N ASN A 136 0.08 -9.61 -0.60
CA ASN A 136 0.54 -10.41 0.53
C ASN A 136 -0.54 -11.42 0.93
N CYS A 137 -0.16 -12.69 1.07
CA CYS A 137 -1.06 -13.78 1.49
C CYS A 137 -0.62 -14.31 2.85
N TYR A 138 -1.55 -14.23 3.81
CA TYR A 138 -1.36 -14.69 5.18
C TYR A 138 -2.29 -15.88 5.44
N ARG A 139 -1.75 -17.11 5.41
CA ARG A 139 -2.49 -18.37 5.53
C ARG A 139 -2.93 -18.69 6.95
N GLY A 140 -2.24 -18.15 7.96
CA GLY A 140 -2.54 -18.43 9.37
C GLY A 140 -2.42 -17.22 10.28
N ALA A 141 -2.99 -17.31 11.49
CA ALA A 141 -2.94 -16.24 12.49
C ALA A 141 -1.50 -15.93 12.97
N LYS A 142 -0.58 -16.89 12.82
CA LYS A 142 0.85 -16.71 13.16
C LYS A 142 1.63 -15.96 12.08
N GLU A 143 1.07 -15.79 10.89
CA GLU A 143 1.69 -15.02 9.82
C GLU A 143 1.28 -13.56 9.94
N ALA A 144 2.26 -12.69 10.19
CA ALA A 144 2.09 -11.25 10.36
C ALA A 144 3.37 -10.52 9.93
N VAL A 145 3.29 -9.20 9.80
CA VAL A 145 4.48 -8.35 9.59
C VAL A 145 4.69 -7.51 10.85
N GLY A 146 5.94 -7.42 11.30
CA GLY A 146 6.31 -6.54 12.40
C GLY A 146 6.10 -5.07 12.04
N TYR A 147 6.24 -4.17 13.03
CA TYR A 147 6.16 -2.74 12.77
C TYR A 147 7.22 -2.32 11.74
N HIS A 148 6.77 -1.68 10.67
CA HIS A 148 7.60 -1.13 9.61
C HIS A 148 6.89 0.07 8.97
N SER A 149 7.65 0.87 8.24
CA SER A 149 7.14 1.77 7.21
C SER A 149 7.68 1.32 5.86
N ASP A 150 6.84 1.42 4.84
CA ASP A 150 7.26 1.23 3.46
C ASP A 150 8.41 2.19 3.14
N GLN A 151 9.56 1.65 2.72
CA GLN A 151 10.73 2.46 2.42
C GLN A 151 10.51 3.24 1.12
N MET A 152 10.51 4.56 1.25
CA MET A 152 10.10 5.52 0.21
C MET A 152 11.11 5.71 -0.93
N THR A 153 12.23 4.99 -0.95
CA THR A 153 13.35 5.23 -1.88
C THR A 153 12.96 5.15 -3.35
N TYR A 154 11.93 4.37 -3.71
CA TYR A 154 11.47 4.20 -5.09
C TYR A 154 10.09 4.79 -5.40
N LEU A 155 9.31 5.19 -4.39
CA LEU A 155 7.94 5.71 -4.57
C LEU A 155 7.86 7.25 -4.59
N GLY A 156 8.98 7.93 -4.32
CA GLY A 156 9.05 9.37 -4.23
C GLY A 156 8.60 9.93 -2.87
N PRO A 157 8.63 11.26 -2.68
CA PRO A 157 8.17 11.89 -1.46
C PRO A 157 6.64 11.83 -1.35
N TYR A 158 6.13 11.46 -0.18
CA TYR A 158 4.69 11.44 0.13
C TYR A 158 3.77 10.70 -0.88
N PRO A 159 4.06 9.45 -1.31
CA PRO A 159 3.13 8.64 -2.10
C PRO A 159 1.80 8.40 -1.37
N THR A 160 0.72 8.38 -2.14
CA THR A 160 -0.57 7.85 -1.67
C THR A 160 -0.61 6.35 -1.93
N ILE A 161 -0.88 5.57 -0.88
CA ILE A 161 -1.01 4.11 -0.96
C ILE A 161 -2.47 3.74 -0.68
N ALA A 162 -2.98 2.73 -1.37
CA ALA A 162 -4.27 2.13 -1.07
C ALA A 162 -4.06 0.65 -0.75
N SER A 163 -4.64 0.18 0.34
CA SER A 163 -4.57 -1.21 0.77
C SER A 163 -5.97 -1.82 0.75
N LEU A 164 -6.16 -2.84 -0.08
CA LEU A 164 -7.38 -3.64 -0.14
C LEU A 164 -7.16 -4.95 0.65
N SER A 165 -8.07 -5.27 1.56
CA SER A 165 -8.05 -6.51 2.33
C SER A 165 -9.16 -7.46 1.87
N LEU A 166 -8.79 -8.71 1.60
CA LEU A 166 -9.71 -9.77 1.15
C LEU A 166 -9.56 -11.01 2.03
N GLY A 167 -10.69 -11.55 2.49
CA GLY A 167 -10.75 -12.80 3.23
C GLY A 167 -11.02 -12.58 4.72
N THR A 168 -10.36 -13.36 5.58
CA THR A 168 -10.59 -13.29 7.03
C THR A 168 -10.13 -11.96 7.61
N THR A 169 -10.94 -11.39 8.52
CA THR A 169 -10.62 -10.15 9.23
C THR A 169 -9.29 -10.26 9.98
N ARG A 170 -8.43 -9.25 9.83
CA ARG A 170 -7.17 -9.15 10.58
C ARG A 170 -7.03 -7.80 11.27
N GLU A 171 -6.27 -7.77 12.36
CA GLU A 171 -5.91 -6.53 13.03
C GLU A 171 -4.79 -5.82 12.29
N PHE A 172 -5.01 -4.56 11.95
CA PHE A 172 -3.99 -3.64 11.46
C PHE A 172 -3.64 -2.65 12.56
N ARG A 173 -2.34 -2.52 12.88
CA ARG A 173 -1.86 -1.71 14.00
C ARG A 173 -1.06 -0.52 13.48
N LEU A 174 -1.54 0.68 13.77
CA LEU A 174 -0.84 1.93 13.50
C LEU A 174 -0.19 2.42 14.79
N ARG A 175 1.13 2.63 14.77
CA ARG A 175 1.87 3.20 15.89
C ARG A 175 2.44 4.55 15.49
N GLU A 176 2.15 5.57 16.29
CA GLU A 176 2.72 6.90 16.11
C GLU A 176 4.25 6.88 16.26
N VAL A 177 4.95 7.59 15.36
CA VAL A 177 6.38 7.85 15.52
C VAL A 177 6.57 9.25 16.08
N ILE A 178 7.18 9.30 17.26
CA ILE A 178 7.47 10.54 17.97
C ILE A 178 8.91 10.95 17.65
N PRO A 179 9.15 12.16 17.11
CA PRO A 179 10.49 12.70 16.92
C PRO A 179 11.27 12.67 18.24
N LYS A 180 12.57 12.36 18.17
CA LYS A 180 13.44 12.18 19.36
C LYS A 180 13.41 13.39 20.30
N ASP A 181 13.28 14.60 19.76
CA ASP A 181 13.23 15.86 20.50
C ASP A 181 11.99 16.01 21.39
N ASN A 182 10.90 15.30 21.07
CA ASN A 182 9.64 15.31 21.83
C ASN A 182 9.43 14.06 22.69
N SER A 183 10.43 13.16 22.75
CA SER A 183 10.30 11.89 23.48
C SER A 183 10.03 12.00 24.99
N PRO A 184 10.48 13.03 25.76
CA PRO A 184 10.17 13.09 27.18
C PRO A 184 8.75 13.60 27.49
N GLN A 185 7.98 14.07 26.50
CA GLN A 185 6.71 14.77 26.72
C GLN A 185 5.47 13.94 26.35
N ARG A 186 5.61 12.87 25.57
CA ARG A 186 4.47 12.08 25.10
C ARG A 186 4.86 10.64 24.76
N GLU A 187 3.98 9.70 25.11
CA GLU A 187 4.10 8.29 24.70
C GLU A 187 3.42 8.03 23.35
N ALA A 188 4.02 7.12 22.56
CA ALA A 188 3.50 6.73 21.25
C ALA A 188 2.17 6.00 21.39
N ARG A 189 1.12 6.52 20.75
CA ARG A 189 -0.19 5.86 20.72
C ARG A 189 -0.22 4.77 19.66
N THR A 190 -0.89 3.66 19.99
CA THR A 190 -1.16 2.56 19.05
C THR A 190 -2.67 2.49 18.79
N TYR A 191 -3.05 2.54 17.52
CA TYR A 191 -4.42 2.36 17.06
C TYR A 191 -4.56 0.99 16.42
N VAL A 192 -5.60 0.23 16.79
CA VAL A 192 -5.91 -1.07 16.22
C VAL A 192 -7.15 -0.92 15.34
N VAL A 193 -7.03 -1.31 14.09
CA VAL A 193 -8.07 -1.20 13.07
C VAL A 193 -8.36 -2.60 12.52
N PRO A 194 -9.57 -3.15 12.70
CA PRO A 194 -9.93 -4.40 12.06
C PRO A 194 -10.12 -4.17 10.55
N LEU A 195 -9.49 -5.03 9.74
CA LEU A 195 -9.62 -5.02 8.28
C LEU A 195 -10.46 -6.23 7.84
N PRO A 196 -11.79 -6.10 7.72
CA PRO A 196 -12.65 -7.19 7.24
C PRO A 196 -12.52 -7.41 5.73
N HIS A 197 -13.12 -8.48 5.23
CA HIS A 197 -13.24 -8.74 3.79
C HIS A 197 -13.80 -7.52 3.05
N ASN A 198 -13.19 -7.19 1.90
CA ASN A 198 -13.61 -6.09 1.02
C ASN A 198 -13.46 -4.69 1.64
N SER A 199 -12.66 -4.57 2.70
CA SER A 199 -12.31 -3.26 3.24
C SER A 199 -11.09 -2.68 2.51
N VAL A 200 -11.14 -1.37 2.26
CA VAL A 200 -9.99 -0.60 1.82
C VAL A 200 -9.56 0.33 2.94
N GLY A 201 -8.34 0.16 3.40
CA GLY A 201 -7.62 1.21 4.10
C GLY A 201 -6.87 2.02 3.06
N ALA A 202 -7.29 3.26 2.78
CA ALA A 202 -6.42 4.21 2.12
C ALA A 202 -5.64 4.93 3.23
N PRO A 203 -4.37 4.62 3.47
CA PRO A 203 -3.49 5.60 4.09
C PRO A 203 -3.49 6.81 3.15
N ILE A 204 -4.39 7.73 3.45
CA ILE A 204 -4.46 9.01 2.77
C ILE A 204 -3.15 9.79 3.01
N LEU A 205 -2.35 9.38 3.97
CA LEU A 205 -0.92 9.61 3.97
C LEU A 205 -0.28 8.29 4.37
N LEU A 206 0.83 7.92 3.73
CA LEU A 206 1.79 6.92 4.20
C LEU A 206 1.75 6.66 5.70
N CYS A 207 2.09 5.42 6.07
CA CYS A 207 2.86 5.13 7.27
C CYS A 207 4.04 6.13 7.39
N HIS A 208 3.79 7.32 7.90
CA HIS A 208 4.79 8.25 8.38
C HIS A 208 5.31 7.68 9.69
N ALA A 209 6.24 6.74 9.56
CA ALA A 209 7.15 6.36 10.62
C ALA A 209 8.57 6.87 10.35
N VAL A 210 8.73 7.90 9.52
CA VAL A 210 9.92 8.76 9.53
C VAL A 210 9.46 10.19 9.23
N CYS A 211 9.32 11.00 10.27
CA CYS A 211 9.49 12.45 10.13
C CYS A 211 10.97 12.66 9.78
N LEU A 212 11.28 12.99 8.53
CA LEU A 212 12.53 13.69 8.27
C LEU A 212 12.42 15.10 8.87
N PRO A 213 13.48 15.61 9.51
CA PRO A 213 13.47 16.93 10.10
C PRO A 213 13.35 17.95 8.97
N ARG A 214 12.49 18.97 9.13
CA ARG A 214 12.70 20.21 8.37
C ARG A 214 13.80 21.00 9.09
N PRO A 215 14.74 21.62 8.35
CA PRO A 215 15.66 22.62 8.89
C PRO A 215 14.90 23.84 9.43
#